data_AF-A0AA41WQJ5-F1
#
_entry.id   AF-A0AA41WQJ5-F1
#
_cell.length_a   1.000
_cell.length_b   1.000
_cell.length_c   1.000
_cell.angle_alpha   90.00
_cell.angle_beta   90.00
_cell.angle_gamma   90.00
#
_symmetry.space_group_name_H-M   'P 1'
#
loop_
_entity.id
_entity.type
_entity.pdbx_description
1 polymer ?
#
loop_
_entity_poly.entity_id
_entity_poly.type
_entity_poly.pdbx_seq_one_letter_code
_entity_poly.pdbx_strand_id
1 'polypeptide(L)'
;MHVEHHSLSNDFPEKQAQLLKLSQEDPTFARKAENYEALSQRIRSLEDGADSATLESLKQEHRVLKEDIARDLKRAAGGSCCGGCCG
;
A
#
# COMPACT_ATOMS: atom_id res chain seq x y z
N MET A 1 -13.68 11.74 -3.00
CA MET A 1 -14.13 10.34 -3.20
C MET A 1 -13.35 9.49 -2.22
N HIS A 2 -14.02 8.70 -1.38
CA HIS A 2 -13.33 7.77 -0.46
C HIS A 2 -12.86 6.58 -1.29
N VAL A 3 -11.55 6.45 -1.47
CA VAL A 3 -10.97 5.24 -2.05
C VAL A 3 -10.94 4.19 -0.94
N GLU A 4 -11.83 3.22 -1.01
CA GLU A 4 -11.81 2.05 -0.14
C GLU A 4 -10.70 1.12 -0.65
N HIS A 5 -9.56 1.11 0.06
CA HIS A 5 -8.41 0.29 -0.31
C HIS A 5 -8.60 -1.16 0.14
N HIS A 6 -9.53 -1.88 -0.50
CA HIS A 6 -9.96 -3.22 -0.10
C HIS A 6 -8.79 -4.22 -0.01
N SER A 7 -7.79 -4.08 -0.88
CA SER A 7 -6.62 -4.97 -0.87
C SER A 7 -5.75 -4.77 0.39
N LEU A 8 -5.59 -3.53 0.85
CA LEU A 8 -4.85 -3.23 2.08
C LEU A 8 -5.66 -3.56 3.33
N SER A 9 -6.98 -3.34 3.29
CA SER A 9 -7.87 -3.71 4.39
C SER A 9 -7.89 -5.20 4.68
N ASN A 10 -7.70 -6.04 3.65
CA ASN A 10 -7.53 -7.49 3.81
C ASN A 10 -6.17 -7.88 4.39
N ASP A 11 -5.12 -7.16 4.01
CA ASP A 11 -3.75 -7.49 4.40
C ASP A 11 -3.39 -6.95 5.81
N PHE A 12 -4.02 -5.83 6.20
CA PHE A 12 -3.89 -5.17 7.49
C PHE A 12 -5.27 -4.90 8.15
N PRO A 13 -6.06 -5.93 8.47
CA PRO A 13 -7.42 -5.75 9.01
C PRO A 13 -7.43 -4.98 10.33
N GLU A 14 -6.42 -5.19 11.16
CA GLU A 14 -6.20 -4.49 12.43
C GLU A 14 -5.78 -3.01 12.27
N LYS A 15 -5.33 -2.59 11.08
CA LYS A 15 -4.85 -1.21 10.82
C LYS A 15 -5.75 -0.43 9.86
N GLN A 16 -6.96 -0.91 9.55
CA GLN A 16 -7.91 -0.22 8.65
C GLN A 16 -8.16 1.24 9.05
N ALA A 17 -8.38 1.51 10.34
CA ALA A 17 -8.56 2.87 10.82
C ALA A 17 -7.31 3.75 10.58
N GLN A 18 -6.11 3.19 10.74
CA GLN A 18 -4.85 3.91 10.47
C GLN A 18 -4.63 4.12 8.98
N LEU A 19 -4.93 3.13 8.14
CA LEU A 19 -4.88 3.25 6.68
C LEU A 19 -5.74 4.41 6.19
N LEU A 20 -6.99 4.47 6.66
CA LEU A 20 -7.93 5.53 6.29
C LEU A 20 -7.47 6.90 6.80
N LYS A 21 -6.94 6.97 8.03
CA LYS A 21 -6.43 8.21 8.61
C LYS A 21 -5.20 8.71 7.86
N LEU A 22 -4.24 7.82 7.62
CA LEU A 22 -2.98 8.14 6.95
C LEU A 22 -3.19 8.49 5.47
N SER A 23 -4.14 7.86 4.79
CA SER A 23 -4.52 8.24 3.41
C SER A 23 -5.14 9.64 3.33
N GLN A 24 -5.84 10.08 4.38
CA GLN A 24 -6.37 11.45 4.45
C GLN A 24 -5.33 12.49 4.90
N GLU A 25 -4.41 12.11 5.79
CA GLU A 25 -3.38 13.00 6.33
C GLU A 25 -2.14 13.11 5.42
N ASP A 26 -1.80 12.04 4.70
CA ASP A 26 -0.60 11.94 3.87
C ASP A 26 -0.96 11.60 2.40
N PRO A 27 -0.85 12.57 1.48
CA PRO A 27 -1.17 12.34 0.07
C PRO A 27 -0.17 11.41 -0.64
N THR A 28 1.05 11.25 -0.09
CA THR A 28 2.03 10.29 -0.61
C THR A 28 1.57 8.86 -0.30
N PHE A 29 1.07 8.65 0.92
CA PHE A 29 0.48 7.39 1.35
C PHE A 29 -0.75 7.05 0.52
N ALA A 30 -1.64 8.01 0.27
CA ALA A 30 -2.80 7.82 -0.61
C ALA A 30 -2.38 7.28 -1.99
N ARG A 31 -1.39 7.90 -2.64
CA ARG A 31 -0.88 7.42 -3.94
C ARG A 31 -0.25 6.02 -3.85
N LYS A 32 0.47 5.70 -2.78
CA LYS A 32 1.02 4.35 -2.56
C LYS A 32 -0.10 3.32 -2.42
N ALA A 33 -1.15 3.66 -1.67
CA ALA A 33 -2.28 2.79 -1.43
C ALA A 33 -3.11 2.55 -2.70
N GLU A 34 -3.26 3.57 -3.56
CA GLU A 34 -3.86 3.43 -4.89
C GLU A 34 -3.02 2.53 -5.80
N ASN A 35 -1.69 2.77 -5.85
CA ASN A 35 -0.77 1.94 -6.63
C ASN A 35 -0.80 0.48 -6.18
N TYR A 36 -0.88 0.24 -4.86
CA TYR A 36 -0.98 -1.10 -4.30
C TYR A 36 -2.22 -1.82 -4.80
N GLU A 37 -3.38 -1.18 -4.71
CA GLU A 37 -4.62 -1.77 -5.16
C GLU A 37 -4.62 -2.05 -6.66
N ALA A 38 -4.15 -1.11 -7.47
CA ALA A 38 -4.00 -1.29 -8.92
C ALA A 38 -3.10 -2.48 -9.25
N LEU A 39 -2.00 -2.65 -8.50
CA LEU A 39 -1.07 -3.75 -8.68
C LEU A 39 -1.69 -5.09 -8.25
N SER A 40 -2.37 -5.15 -7.10
CA SER A 40 -3.06 -6.36 -6.63
C SER A 40 -4.16 -6.79 -7.60
N GLN A 41 -4.91 -5.84 -8.15
CA GLN A 41 -5.92 -6.11 -9.17
C GLN A 41 -5.26 -6.65 -10.44
N ARG A 42 -4.16 -6.03 -10.89
CA ARG A 42 -3.43 -6.46 -12.08
C ARG A 42 -2.85 -7.86 -11.91
N ILE A 43 -2.32 -8.21 -10.74
CA ILE A 43 -1.85 -9.58 -10.43
C ILE A 43 -3.00 -10.56 -10.56
N ARG A 44 -4.15 -10.32 -9.91
CA ARG A 44 -5.32 -11.20 -10.01
C ARG A 44 -5.83 -11.36 -11.44
N SER A 45 -5.84 -10.29 -12.22
CA SER A 45 -6.24 -10.34 -13.62
C SER A 45 -5.26 -11.11 -14.51
N LEU A 46 -3.98 -11.12 -14.14
CA LEU A 46 -2.92 -11.78 -14.90
C LEU A 46 -2.63 -13.21 -14.43
N GLU A 47 -3.10 -13.61 -13.24
CA GLU A 47 -2.88 -14.96 -12.69
C GLU A 47 -3.41 -16.10 -13.58
N ASP A 48 -4.41 -15.84 -14.42
CA ASP A 48 -5.03 -16.86 -15.29
C ASP A 48 -4.31 -17.06 -16.65
N GLY A 49 -3.40 -16.16 -17.05
CA GLY A 49 -2.82 -16.22 -18.40
C GLY A 49 -1.52 -15.46 -18.65
N ALA A 50 -0.86 -14.92 -17.63
CA ALA A 50 0.42 -14.26 -17.78
C ALA A 50 1.60 -15.22 -17.63
N ASP A 51 2.69 -14.89 -18.33
CA ASP A 51 3.99 -15.51 -18.14
C ASP A 51 4.41 -15.47 -16.67
N SER A 52 4.95 -16.58 -16.17
CA SER A 52 5.42 -16.73 -14.80
C SER A 52 6.42 -15.64 -14.39
N ALA A 53 7.29 -15.23 -15.31
CA ALA A 53 8.27 -14.16 -15.08
C ALA A 53 7.62 -12.77 -14.87
N THR A 54 6.58 -12.45 -15.64
CA THR A 54 5.82 -11.19 -15.47
C THR A 54 5.06 -11.21 -14.16
N LEU A 55 4.43 -12.34 -13.85
CA LEU A 55 3.70 -12.53 -12.60
C LEU A 55 4.62 -12.43 -11.37
N GLU A 56 5.81 -13.04 -11.42
CA GLU A 56 6.82 -12.93 -10.37
C GLU A 56 7.29 -11.49 -10.17
N SER A 57 7.52 -10.75 -11.25
CA SER A 57 7.94 -9.34 -11.19
C SER A 57 6.88 -8.48 -10.49
N LEU A 58 5.61 -8.63 -10.88
CA LEU A 58 4.50 -7.91 -10.24
C LEU A 58 4.31 -8.31 -8.78
N LYS A 59 4.44 -9.60 -8.46
CA LYS A 59 4.39 -10.10 -7.08
C LYS A 59 5.55 -9.54 -6.24
N GLN A 60 6.72 -9.34 -6.83
CA GLN A 60 7.85 -8.72 -6.17
C GLN A 60 7.57 -7.24 -5.87
N GLU A 61 7.08 -6.47 -6.86
CA GLU A 61 6.64 -5.09 -6.66
C GLU A 61 5.59 -4.99 -5.56
N HIS A 62 4.63 -5.92 -5.53
CA HIS A 62 3.57 -5.98 -4.52
C HIS A 62 4.11 -6.19 -3.11
N ARG A 63 5.12 -7.06 -2.94
CA ARG A 63 5.79 -7.26 -1.66
C ARG A 63 6.52 -6.00 -1.21
N VAL A 64 7.28 -5.36 -2.11
CA VAL A 64 8.02 -4.14 -1.80
C VAL A 64 7.05 -3.04 -1.33
N LEU A 65 5.95 -2.85 -2.06
CA LEU A 65 4.97 -1.82 -1.75
C LEU A 65 4.20 -2.12 -0.45
N LYS A 66 3.88 -3.39 -0.19
CA LYS A 66 3.31 -3.84 1.09
C LYS A 66 4.23 -3.53 2.27
N GLU A 67 5.52 -3.84 2.14
CA GLU A 67 6.50 -3.55 3.18
C GLU A 67 6.65 -2.05 3.44
N ASP A 68 6.61 -1.23 2.39
CA ASP A 68 6.67 0.22 2.48
C ASP A 68 5.46 0.79 3.24
N ILE A 69 4.25 0.32 2.89
CA ILE A 69 3.02 0.66 3.61
C ILE A 69 3.07 0.21 5.08
N ALA A 70 3.61 -0.98 5.36
CA ALA A 70 3.79 -1.46 6.72
C ALA A 70 4.77 -0.57 7.52
N ARG A 71 5.82 -0.06 6.87
CA ARG A 71 6.76 0.90 7.49
C ARG A 71 6.07 2.23 7.78
N ASP A 72 5.28 2.76 6.84
CA ASP A 72 4.53 4.00 7.03
C ASP A 72 3.51 3.87 8.17
N LEU A 73 2.76 2.76 8.22
CA LEU A 73 1.84 2.45 9.31
C LEU A 73 2.56 2.33 10.66
N LYS A 74 3.73 1.69 10.69
CA LYS A 74 4.54 1.59 11.91
C LYS A 74 5.06 2.95 12.36
N ARG A 75 5.46 3.83 11.43
CA ARG A 75 5.88 5.21 11.73
C ARG A 75 4.71 6.04 12.27
N ALA A 76 3.54 5.90 11.66
CA ALA A 76 2.31 6.58 12.09
C ALA A 76 1.86 6.10 13.48
N ALA A 77 1.90 4.79 13.74
CA ALA A 77 1.52 4.20 15.04
C ALA A 77 2.55 4.44 16.15
N GLY A 78 3.84 4.51 15.79
CA GLY A 78 4.96 4.64 16.71
C GLY A 78 5.29 6.08 17.13
N GLY A 79 4.58 7.07 16.58
CA GLY A 79 4.63 8.46 17.05
C GLY A 79 6.03 9.01 17.30
N SER A 80 6.91 9.04 16.29
CA SER A 80 8.12 9.88 16.33
C SER A 80 8.82 9.91 14.97
N CYS A 81 8.52 10.93 14.16
CA CYS A 81 9.52 11.73 13.43
C CYS A 81 8.86 12.78 12.52
N CYS A 82 8.15 13.73 13.13
CA CYS A 82 8.19 15.09 12.64
C CYS A 82 9.65 15.59 12.78
N GLY A 83 10.47 15.40 11.75
CA GLY A 83 11.90 15.63 11.86
C GLY A 83 12.57 15.87 10.51
N GLY A 84 12.17 16.94 9.83
CA GLY A 84 12.99 17.61 8.82
C GLY A 84 12.93 17.04 7.41
N CYS A 85 12.19 17.72 6.52
CA CYS A 85 12.76 18.20 5.26
C CYS A 85 11.84 19.29 4.68
N CYS A 86 11.79 20.44 5.36
CA CYS A 86 11.72 21.71 4.65
C CYS A 86 13.17 22.07 4.34
N GLY A 87 13.56 22.02 3.08
CA GLY A 87 14.83 22.47 2.53
C GLY A 87 14.57 23.01 1.14
#